data_AF-A0A0B8QP66-F1
#
_entry.id   AF-A0A0B8QP66-F1
#
_cell.length_a   1.000
_cell.length_b   1.000
_cell.length_c   1.000
_cell.angle_alpha   90.00
_cell.angle_beta   90.00
_cell.angle_gamma   90.00
#
_symmetry.space_group_name_H-M   'P 1'
#
loop_
_entity.id
_entity.type
_entity.pdbx_description
1 polymer ?
#
loop_
_entity_poly.entity_id
_entity_poly.type
_entity_poly.pdbx_seq_one_letter_code
_entity_poly.pdbx_strand_id
1 'polypeptide(L)'
;MEKQVVLDQELGPLSDNERLKGDSNFLRGTITKDLQDEVTGGFTADNFQLIRFHGMYQQDDRDIRNERAKQKLEPLHNVMLRARMPGGVITPEQWLAIDKFATEHTLYGSIRLTTRQTFQFHGVLKPNIKLMHQTLNSIGIDSIATAGDVNRNVLCTSNPVESELHQEAYEWAKKISEHLLPKTRAYAEIWLDGEKVETTDEEPILGSNYLPRKFKTTVVIPPDNDVDLHANDMNFVAIAENGKLVGFNLLVGGGLAMTHGDTSTYPRKADDFGFIPLEKTLDVAAAVVSTQRDWGNRSNRKNAKTKYTLDRVGIDTFKKEVEERADVSFEASRPYELTHRGDKFGWLEGIDGKHHLTLFVENGRLLDYPNKPLKSGVAKIAKVHTGDFRMTANQNLIVAGVPTQDKEKIEAIAVANGLIDATHSEQRKNSMACVSFPTCPLAMAEAERFLPEFVTQVEGLLSKHGLDEQENIILRVTGCPNGCGRAMLLKLA
;
A
#
# COMPACT_ATOMS: atom_id res chain seq x y z
N MET A 1 -26.91 14.76 -17.98
CA MET A 1 -26.17 13.70 -17.26
C MET A 1 -27.07 13.17 -16.18
N GLU A 2 -27.29 11.87 -16.15
CA GLU A 2 -28.08 11.19 -15.13
C GLU A 2 -27.45 11.44 -13.75
N LYS A 3 -28.27 11.80 -12.76
CA LYS A 3 -27.80 12.03 -11.39
C LYS A 3 -27.70 10.67 -10.69
N GLN A 4 -26.69 10.51 -9.84
CA GLN A 4 -26.59 9.31 -9.01
C GLN A 4 -27.69 9.33 -7.94
N VAL A 5 -28.43 8.24 -7.81
CA VAL A 5 -29.39 8.01 -6.71
C VAL A 5 -28.89 6.84 -5.88
N VAL A 6 -28.86 7.00 -4.55
CA VAL A 6 -28.47 5.96 -3.59
C VAL A 6 -29.49 5.93 -2.47
N LEU A 7 -30.17 4.80 -2.27
CA LEU A 7 -31.21 4.65 -1.23
C LEU A 7 -32.23 5.82 -1.24
N ASP A 8 -32.80 6.09 -2.42
CA ASP A 8 -33.74 7.19 -2.69
C ASP A 8 -33.18 8.62 -2.45
N GLN A 9 -31.90 8.75 -2.12
CA GLN A 9 -31.22 10.03 -2.03
C GLN A 9 -30.56 10.40 -3.36
N GLU A 10 -31.01 11.48 -3.97
CA GLU A 10 -30.35 12.08 -5.14
C GLU A 10 -29.05 12.78 -4.71
N LEU A 11 -27.95 12.39 -5.33
CA LEU A 11 -26.65 13.04 -5.19
C LEU A 11 -26.44 14.04 -6.35
N GLY A 12 -25.33 13.95 -7.08
CA GLY A 12 -25.02 14.84 -8.20
C GLY A 12 -24.85 14.09 -9.53
N PRO A 13 -24.54 14.81 -10.62
CA PRO A 13 -24.11 14.15 -11.86
C PRO A 13 -22.83 13.33 -11.62
N LEU A 14 -22.65 12.24 -12.36
CA LEU A 14 -21.44 11.43 -12.28
C LEU A 14 -20.19 12.25 -12.58
N SER A 15 -19.11 11.98 -11.85
CA SER A 15 -17.80 12.59 -12.13
C SER A 15 -17.24 12.07 -13.46
N ASP A 16 -16.39 12.87 -14.12
CA ASP A 16 -15.76 12.49 -15.40
C ASP A 16 -14.96 11.18 -15.32
N ASN A 17 -14.44 10.84 -14.13
CA ASN A 17 -13.80 9.55 -13.89
C ASN A 17 -14.72 8.34 -14.15
N GLU A 18 -16.03 8.49 -14.01
CA GLU A 18 -16.98 7.42 -14.32
C GLU A 18 -17.16 7.23 -15.83
N ARG A 19 -17.21 8.33 -16.61
CA ARG A 19 -17.17 8.29 -18.08
C ARG A 19 -15.92 7.55 -18.54
N LEU A 20 -14.76 7.99 -18.07
CA LEU A 20 -13.47 7.39 -18.41
C LEU A 20 -13.43 5.88 -18.16
N LYS A 21 -13.99 5.42 -17.03
CA LYS A 21 -14.03 3.98 -16.72
C LYS A 21 -14.98 3.23 -17.66
N GLY A 22 -16.19 3.74 -17.86
CA GLY A 22 -17.19 3.13 -18.75
C GLY A 22 -16.70 3.03 -20.21
N ASP A 23 -16.04 4.07 -20.71
CA ASP A 23 -15.57 4.16 -22.09
C ASP A 23 -14.23 3.42 -22.31
N SER A 24 -13.58 2.95 -21.24
CA SER A 24 -12.24 2.33 -21.31
C SER A 24 -12.22 0.91 -21.87
N ASN A 25 -13.37 0.27 -22.12
CA ASN A 25 -13.45 -1.15 -22.45
C ASN A 25 -12.65 -2.02 -21.45
N PHE A 26 -13.06 -1.98 -20.19
CA PHE A 26 -12.44 -2.69 -19.08
C PHE A 26 -10.95 -2.39 -18.93
N LEU A 27 -10.62 -1.10 -18.86
CA LEU A 27 -9.28 -0.56 -18.60
C LEU A 27 -8.30 -0.59 -19.77
N ARG A 28 -8.72 -0.96 -20.98
CA ARG A 28 -7.84 -0.90 -22.15
C ARG A 28 -7.55 0.53 -22.62
N GLY A 29 -8.62 1.31 -22.78
CA GLY A 29 -8.61 2.66 -23.33
C GLY A 29 -7.81 2.74 -24.62
N THR A 30 -6.92 3.72 -24.70
CA THR A 30 -5.99 3.90 -25.82
C THR A 30 -4.52 3.77 -25.40
N ILE A 31 -4.25 3.10 -24.28
CA ILE A 31 -2.90 3.00 -23.69
C ILE A 31 -1.89 2.47 -24.70
N THR A 32 -2.22 1.42 -25.45
CA THR A 32 -1.30 0.83 -26.45
C THR A 32 -0.92 1.79 -27.57
N LYS A 33 -1.83 2.69 -27.97
CA LYS A 33 -1.56 3.74 -28.96
C LYS A 33 -0.65 4.81 -28.36
N ASP A 34 -0.93 5.21 -27.12
CA ASP A 34 -0.15 6.23 -26.39
C ASP A 34 1.29 5.75 -26.16
N LEU A 35 1.52 4.46 -25.94
CA LEU A 35 2.87 3.88 -25.81
C LEU A 35 3.70 3.97 -27.10
N GLN A 36 3.08 4.12 -28.27
CA GLN A 36 3.77 4.32 -29.55
C GLN A 36 4.05 5.80 -29.84
N ASP A 37 3.53 6.71 -29.01
CA ASP A 37 3.79 8.15 -29.17
C ASP A 37 5.18 8.51 -28.61
N GLU A 38 6.10 8.79 -29.53
CA GLU A 38 7.48 9.22 -29.25
C GLU A 38 7.62 10.74 -29.07
N VAL A 39 6.55 11.52 -29.27
CA VAL A 39 6.59 13.00 -29.17
C VAL A 39 6.66 13.46 -27.71
N THR A 40 6.07 12.70 -26.79
CA THR A 40 6.06 13.00 -25.35
C THR A 40 6.43 11.78 -24.51
N GLY A 41 7.19 12.02 -23.43
CA GLY A 41 7.43 11.02 -22.38
C GLY A 41 6.21 10.72 -21.49
N GLY A 42 5.11 11.45 -21.65
CA GLY A 42 3.88 11.31 -20.86
C GLY A 42 2.78 10.47 -21.52
N PHE A 43 1.68 10.32 -20.78
CA PHE A 43 0.39 9.82 -21.22
C PHE A 43 -0.58 10.99 -21.38
N THR A 44 -1.43 10.93 -22.41
CA THR A 44 -2.35 11.99 -22.77
C THR A 44 -3.80 11.67 -22.37
N ALA A 45 -4.63 12.70 -22.22
CA ALA A 45 -6.06 12.59 -21.95
C ALA A 45 -6.41 11.60 -20.81
N ASP A 46 -7.30 10.65 -21.09
CA ASP A 46 -7.81 9.67 -20.13
C ASP A 46 -6.73 8.66 -19.68
N ASN A 47 -5.70 8.40 -20.50
CA ASN A 47 -4.66 7.41 -20.17
C ASN A 47 -3.87 7.80 -18.92
N PHE A 48 -3.67 9.10 -18.65
CA PHE A 48 -3.04 9.57 -17.42
C PHE A 48 -3.73 9.05 -16.14
N GLN A 49 -5.05 8.86 -16.18
CA GLN A 49 -5.81 8.24 -15.08
C GLN A 49 -5.89 6.72 -15.24
N LEU A 50 -5.99 6.22 -16.47
CA LEU A 50 -6.21 4.79 -16.73
C LEU A 50 -5.00 3.91 -16.36
N ILE A 51 -3.78 4.40 -16.56
CA ILE A 51 -2.55 3.71 -16.14
C ILE A 51 -2.51 3.44 -14.62
N ARG A 52 -3.30 4.18 -13.83
CA ARG A 52 -3.43 3.94 -12.38
C ARG A 52 -4.08 2.60 -12.08
N PHE A 53 -4.96 2.08 -12.92
CA PHE A 53 -5.51 0.74 -12.69
C PHE A 53 -4.47 -0.37 -12.94
N HIS A 54 -3.41 -0.06 -13.70
CA HIS A 54 -2.26 -0.91 -13.97
C HIS A 54 -1.10 -0.67 -12.99
N GLY A 55 -1.36 0.07 -11.90
CA GLY A 55 -0.41 0.26 -10.81
C GLY A 55 0.63 1.37 -11.02
N MET A 56 0.40 2.24 -12.00
CA MET A 56 1.31 3.33 -12.32
C MET A 56 0.75 4.71 -11.94
N TYR A 57 1.65 5.64 -11.62
CA TYR A 57 1.35 7.07 -11.66
C TYR A 57 2.35 7.74 -12.55
N GLN A 58 1.89 8.48 -13.55
CA GLN A 58 2.75 9.45 -14.21
C GLN A 58 3.14 10.54 -13.22
N GLN A 59 4.42 10.83 -13.24
CA GLN A 59 5.13 11.79 -12.42
C GLN A 59 6.10 12.55 -13.32
N ASP A 60 6.82 13.46 -12.71
CA ASP A 60 7.95 14.17 -13.28
C ASP A 60 8.84 14.62 -12.13
N ASP A 61 10.07 14.99 -12.45
CA ASP A 61 10.98 15.57 -11.48
C ASP A 61 10.68 17.07 -11.29
N ARG A 62 10.07 17.41 -10.15
CA ARG A 62 9.67 18.78 -9.83
C ARG A 62 10.84 19.69 -9.46
N ASP A 63 12.02 19.16 -9.13
CA ASP A 63 13.18 19.98 -8.82
C ASP A 63 13.72 20.65 -10.09
N ILE A 64 13.74 19.91 -11.22
CA ILE A 64 14.24 20.42 -12.52
C ILE A 64 13.14 20.96 -13.45
N ARG A 65 11.86 20.81 -13.10
CA ARG A 65 10.72 21.22 -13.95
C ARG A 65 10.84 22.67 -14.43
N ASN A 66 11.18 23.59 -13.53
CA ASN A 66 11.30 25.01 -13.86
C ASN A 66 12.47 25.30 -14.81
N GLU A 67 13.58 24.57 -14.67
CA GLU A 67 14.73 24.69 -15.56
C GLU A 67 14.40 24.19 -16.96
N ARG A 68 13.76 23.02 -17.07
CA ARG A 68 13.29 22.44 -18.34
C ARG A 68 12.31 23.37 -19.06
N ALA A 69 11.38 23.97 -18.33
CA ALA A 69 10.44 24.93 -18.89
C ALA A 69 11.15 26.16 -19.50
N LYS A 70 12.22 26.68 -18.87
CA LYS A 70 13.03 27.78 -19.43
C LYS A 70 13.74 27.36 -20.73
N GLN A 71 14.10 26.09 -20.84
CA GLN A 71 14.68 25.48 -22.05
C GLN A 71 13.62 25.09 -23.10
N LYS A 72 12.33 25.39 -22.84
CA LYS A 72 11.18 24.98 -23.68
C LYS A 72 11.05 23.46 -23.85
N LEU A 73 11.53 22.71 -22.87
CA LEU A 73 11.38 21.26 -22.79
C LEU A 73 10.13 20.91 -21.98
N GLU A 74 9.47 19.80 -22.33
CA GLU A 74 8.43 19.21 -21.47
C GLU A 74 9.01 18.80 -20.11
N PRO A 75 8.19 18.70 -19.04
CA PRO A 75 8.64 18.09 -17.79
C PRO A 75 9.26 16.71 -18.06
N LEU A 76 10.22 16.29 -17.24
CA LEU A 76 10.85 14.97 -17.41
C LEU A 76 9.87 13.87 -16.98
N HIS A 77 8.90 13.58 -17.84
CA HIS A 77 7.85 12.63 -17.58
C HIS A 77 8.42 11.23 -17.39
N ASN A 78 7.97 10.60 -16.32
CA ASN A 78 8.29 9.24 -15.96
C ASN A 78 7.10 8.64 -15.20
N VAL A 79 7.14 7.35 -14.93
CA VAL A 79 6.14 6.71 -14.07
C VAL A 79 6.79 6.19 -12.79
N MET A 80 6.03 6.29 -11.70
CA MET A 80 6.20 5.39 -10.56
C MET A 80 5.33 4.18 -10.76
N LEU A 81 5.90 3.01 -10.51
CA LEU A 81 5.17 1.75 -10.38
C LEU A 81 5.05 1.38 -8.92
N ARG A 82 3.92 0.80 -8.55
CA ARG A 82 3.74 0.07 -7.30
C ARG A 82 3.36 -1.38 -7.56
N ALA A 83 4.04 -2.31 -6.91
CA ALA A 83 3.72 -3.74 -7.00
C ALA A 83 2.58 -4.17 -6.06
N ARG A 84 1.92 -5.27 -6.39
CA ARG A 84 0.93 -5.93 -5.55
C ARG A 84 1.62 -7.06 -4.79
N MET A 85 1.69 -6.92 -3.47
CA MET A 85 2.46 -7.76 -2.57
C MET A 85 1.62 -8.02 -1.30
N PRO A 86 0.59 -8.88 -1.35
CA PRO A 86 -0.26 -9.13 -0.18
C PRO A 86 0.61 -9.53 1.02
N GLY A 87 0.41 -8.87 2.17
CA GLY A 87 1.24 -9.06 3.37
C GLY A 87 2.71 -8.66 3.27
N GLY A 88 3.16 -8.12 2.13
CA GLY A 88 4.53 -7.65 1.91
C GLY A 88 5.60 -8.72 1.79
N VAL A 89 5.23 -9.99 1.61
CA VAL A 89 6.17 -11.11 1.50
C VAL A 89 6.79 -11.16 0.10
N ILE A 90 8.12 -11.23 0.02
CA ILE A 90 8.88 -11.31 -1.22
C ILE A 90 10.06 -12.29 -1.06
N THR A 91 10.28 -13.14 -2.05
CA THR A 91 11.40 -14.08 -2.03
C THR A 91 12.74 -13.39 -2.33
N PRO A 92 13.88 -13.97 -1.92
CA PRO A 92 15.19 -13.43 -2.28
C PRO A 92 15.45 -13.36 -3.79
N GLU A 93 14.93 -14.32 -4.58
CA GLU A 93 15.03 -14.30 -6.04
C GLU A 93 14.25 -13.12 -6.65
N GLN A 94 13.00 -12.94 -6.23
CA GLN A 94 12.21 -11.78 -6.62
C GLN A 94 12.88 -10.46 -6.23
N TRP A 95 13.47 -10.42 -5.02
CA TRP A 95 14.20 -9.24 -4.55
C TRP A 95 15.37 -8.88 -5.47
N LEU A 96 16.19 -9.86 -5.86
CA LEU A 96 17.33 -9.64 -6.75
C LEU A 96 16.90 -9.14 -8.13
N ALA A 97 15.76 -9.61 -8.65
CA ALA A 97 15.22 -9.13 -9.92
C ALA A 97 14.75 -7.67 -9.84
N ILE A 98 14.06 -7.27 -8.76
CA ILE A 98 13.63 -5.87 -8.58
C ILE A 98 14.83 -4.95 -8.29
N ASP A 99 15.85 -5.45 -7.60
CA ASP A 99 17.10 -4.74 -7.33
C ASP A 99 17.82 -4.40 -8.64
N LYS A 100 17.95 -5.39 -9.53
CA LYS A 100 18.54 -5.22 -10.86
C LYS A 100 17.73 -4.22 -11.69
N PHE A 101 16.41 -4.37 -11.76
CA PHE A 101 15.56 -3.47 -12.54
C PHE A 101 15.66 -2.02 -12.03
N ALA A 102 15.63 -1.81 -10.71
CA ALA A 102 15.79 -0.49 -10.10
C ALA A 102 17.09 0.19 -10.57
N THR A 103 18.20 -0.55 -10.57
CA THR A 103 19.53 -0.05 -10.99
C THR A 103 19.59 0.27 -12.49
N GLU A 104 19.10 -0.62 -13.34
CA GLU A 104 19.34 -0.57 -14.79
C GLU A 104 18.32 0.28 -15.56
N HIS A 105 17.09 0.42 -15.04
CA HIS A 105 15.95 0.92 -15.82
C HIS A 105 15.17 2.07 -15.18
N THR A 106 15.66 2.62 -14.06
CA THR A 106 15.01 3.72 -13.35
C THR A 106 15.95 4.90 -13.14
N LEU A 107 15.44 6.13 -13.23
CA LEU A 107 16.24 7.35 -13.07
C LEU A 107 16.85 7.48 -11.65
N TYR A 108 16.19 6.94 -10.63
CA TYR A 108 16.59 7.14 -9.24
C TYR A 108 17.38 5.98 -8.65
N GLY A 109 17.45 4.82 -9.31
CA GLY A 109 18.21 3.65 -8.82
C GLY A 109 17.71 3.03 -7.52
N SER A 110 16.62 3.53 -6.94
CA SER A 110 16.16 3.19 -5.59
C SER A 110 14.98 2.24 -5.56
N ILE A 111 14.84 1.51 -4.45
CA ILE A 111 13.62 0.78 -4.08
C ILE A 111 12.98 1.51 -2.90
N ARG A 112 11.68 1.81 -3.00
CA ARG A 112 10.92 2.48 -1.94
C ARG A 112 9.91 1.55 -1.28
N LEU A 113 10.20 1.08 -0.08
CA LEU A 113 9.26 0.31 0.75
C LEU A 113 8.15 1.24 1.25
N THR A 114 6.89 0.83 1.20
CA THR A 114 5.75 1.75 1.43
C THR A 114 4.98 1.46 2.71
N THR A 115 4.13 2.41 3.12
CA THR A 115 3.17 2.24 4.23
C THR A 115 2.09 1.18 4.01
N ARG A 116 2.18 0.46 2.89
CA ARG A 116 1.27 -0.61 2.50
C ARG A 116 2.00 -1.89 2.10
N GLN A 117 3.15 -2.17 2.71
CA GLN A 117 3.82 -3.47 2.56
C GLN A 117 4.08 -3.85 1.11
N THR A 118 4.61 -2.91 0.35
CA THR A 118 5.00 -3.12 -1.05
C THR A 118 6.12 -2.17 -1.39
N PHE A 119 6.77 -2.38 -2.53
CA PHE A 119 7.79 -1.49 -3.06
C PHE A 119 7.26 -0.58 -4.18
N GLN A 120 7.99 0.50 -4.43
CA GLN A 120 7.81 1.36 -5.59
C GLN A 120 9.13 1.56 -6.32
N PHE A 121 9.05 1.53 -7.65
CA PHE A 121 10.06 2.12 -8.52
C PHE A 121 9.65 3.55 -8.83
N HIS A 122 10.61 4.46 -8.88
CA HIS A 122 10.39 5.83 -9.36
C HIS A 122 11.29 6.09 -10.56
N GLY A 123 10.83 6.91 -11.50
CA GLY A 123 11.68 7.31 -12.63
C GLY A 123 11.76 6.29 -13.74
N VAL A 124 10.71 5.49 -13.98
CA VAL A 124 10.67 4.60 -15.14
C VAL A 124 10.22 5.39 -16.35
N LEU A 125 11.08 5.50 -17.36
CA LEU A 125 10.77 6.20 -18.61
C LEU A 125 9.81 5.38 -19.48
N LYS A 126 9.01 6.07 -20.30
CA LYS A 126 7.96 5.48 -21.15
C LYS A 126 8.41 4.24 -21.94
N PRO A 127 9.60 4.21 -22.60
CA PRO A 127 10.07 3.03 -23.34
C PRO A 127 10.29 1.78 -22.46
N ASN A 128 10.58 1.96 -21.18
CA ASN A 128 10.86 0.86 -20.25
C ASN A 128 9.61 0.35 -19.52
N ILE A 129 8.44 0.96 -19.72
CA ILE A 129 7.22 0.59 -18.98
C ILE A 129 6.80 -0.84 -19.28
N LYS A 130 6.79 -1.24 -20.55
CA LYS A 130 6.41 -2.62 -20.91
C LYS A 130 7.40 -3.65 -20.35
N LEU A 131 8.71 -3.39 -20.50
CA LEU A 131 9.78 -4.22 -19.94
C LEU A 131 9.66 -4.38 -18.42
N MET A 132 9.29 -3.30 -17.71
CA MET A 132 9.04 -3.33 -16.28
C MET A 132 7.97 -4.34 -15.89
N HIS A 133 6.80 -4.30 -16.54
CA HIS A 133 5.71 -5.24 -16.26
C HIS A 133 6.06 -6.69 -16.65
N GLN A 134 6.77 -6.89 -17.76
CA GLN A 134 7.25 -8.21 -18.19
C GLN A 134 8.28 -8.79 -17.19
N THR A 135 9.17 -7.94 -16.67
CA THR A 135 10.17 -8.32 -15.66
C THR A 135 9.52 -8.72 -14.35
N LEU A 136 8.48 -8.00 -13.89
CA LEU A 136 7.73 -8.41 -12.71
C LEU A 136 6.97 -9.71 -12.94
N ASN A 137 6.33 -9.85 -14.10
CA ASN A 137 5.55 -11.04 -14.40
C ASN A 137 6.42 -12.30 -14.48
N SER A 138 7.65 -12.21 -15.00
CA SER A 138 8.57 -13.36 -15.09
C SER A 138 9.00 -13.91 -13.73
N ILE A 139 8.86 -13.12 -12.65
CA ILE A 139 9.14 -13.51 -11.27
C ILE A 139 7.85 -13.67 -10.43
N GLY A 140 6.68 -13.73 -11.07
CA GLY A 140 5.39 -13.94 -10.40
C GLY A 140 4.86 -12.73 -9.63
N ILE A 141 5.31 -11.51 -9.97
CA ILE A 141 4.81 -10.25 -9.39
C ILE A 141 3.98 -9.50 -10.44
N ASP A 142 2.91 -8.85 -10.00
CA ASP A 142 2.14 -7.91 -10.83
C ASP A 142 1.96 -6.56 -10.13
N SER A 143 1.42 -5.59 -10.88
CA SER A 143 1.04 -4.27 -10.37
C SER A 143 -0.45 -4.00 -10.52
N ILE A 144 -1.25 -5.05 -10.73
CA ILE A 144 -2.69 -4.92 -10.93
C ILE A 144 -3.30 -4.38 -9.64
N ALA A 145 -4.22 -3.42 -9.77
CA ALA A 145 -4.98 -2.86 -8.66
C ALA A 145 -4.17 -2.19 -7.53
N THR A 146 -2.91 -1.81 -7.75
CA THR A 146 -2.11 -1.13 -6.72
C THR A 146 -2.35 0.39 -6.67
N ALA A 147 -3.00 0.91 -7.71
CA ALA A 147 -3.49 2.27 -7.87
C ALA A 147 -4.95 2.28 -8.39
N GLY A 148 -5.48 3.42 -8.85
CA GLY A 148 -6.86 3.49 -9.36
C GLY A 148 -7.96 3.37 -8.30
N ASP A 149 -9.19 3.13 -8.77
CA ASP A 149 -10.42 2.99 -7.98
C ASP A 149 -10.83 1.52 -7.84
N VAL A 150 -9.95 0.77 -7.17
CA VAL A 150 -10.03 -0.67 -6.91
C VAL A 150 -9.45 -0.99 -5.52
N ASN A 151 -9.52 -2.25 -5.10
CA ASN A 151 -8.88 -2.72 -3.88
C ASN A 151 -7.35 -2.60 -3.99
N ARG A 152 -6.72 -1.92 -3.04
CA ARG A 152 -5.27 -1.76 -2.95
C ARG A 152 -4.64 -3.01 -2.34
N ASN A 153 -3.30 -3.01 -2.29
CA ASN A 153 -2.53 -4.04 -1.59
C ASN A 153 -3.14 -4.37 -0.22
N VAL A 154 -3.44 -5.65 0.01
CA VAL A 154 -4.03 -6.14 1.26
C VAL A 154 -2.89 -6.31 2.26
N LEU A 155 -2.99 -5.60 3.39
CA LEU A 155 -1.97 -5.70 4.43
C LEU A 155 -2.21 -6.94 5.29
N CYS A 156 -1.15 -7.47 5.87
CA CYS A 156 -1.19 -8.48 6.92
C CYS A 156 -0.20 -8.04 7.99
N THR A 157 -0.53 -8.11 9.29
CA THR A 157 0.45 -7.85 10.36
C THR A 157 1.75 -8.58 10.06
N SER A 158 2.89 -7.87 10.06
CA SER A 158 4.21 -8.43 9.71
C SER A 158 4.80 -9.33 10.81
N ASN A 159 3.97 -9.93 11.66
CA ASN A 159 4.33 -10.63 12.91
C ASN A 159 5.36 -11.75 12.64
N PRO A 160 6.62 -11.59 13.07
CA PRO A 160 7.63 -12.60 12.85
C PRO A 160 7.64 -13.69 13.94
N VAL A 161 6.93 -13.53 15.06
CA VAL A 161 7.06 -14.42 16.24
C VAL A 161 6.12 -15.61 16.15
N GLU A 162 4.84 -15.38 15.84
CA GLU A 162 3.83 -16.43 15.71
C GLU A 162 3.71 -16.91 14.27
N SER A 163 4.78 -17.54 13.75
CA SER A 163 4.91 -17.91 12.34
C SER A 163 3.73 -18.71 11.79
N GLU A 164 3.13 -19.61 12.58
CA GLU A 164 1.96 -20.40 12.14
C GLU A 164 0.69 -19.54 11.97
N LEU A 165 0.30 -18.79 13.00
CA LEU A 165 -0.86 -17.91 12.93
C LEU A 165 -0.67 -16.82 11.87
N HIS A 166 0.55 -16.28 11.77
CA HIS A 166 0.94 -15.38 10.70
C HIS A 166 0.76 -16.02 9.33
N GLN A 167 1.18 -17.27 9.12
CA GLN A 167 1.00 -17.95 7.85
C GLN A 167 -0.48 -18.09 7.50
N GLU A 168 -1.32 -18.52 8.46
CA GLU A 168 -2.77 -18.65 8.23
C GLU A 168 -3.41 -17.28 7.88
N ALA A 169 -3.09 -16.22 8.63
CA ALA A 169 -3.56 -14.87 8.36
C ALA A 169 -3.04 -14.30 7.02
N TYR A 170 -1.78 -14.57 6.68
CA TYR A 170 -1.17 -14.20 5.40
C TYR A 170 -1.86 -14.88 4.23
N GLU A 171 -2.18 -16.18 4.33
CA GLU A 171 -2.93 -16.89 3.30
C GLU A 171 -4.32 -16.26 3.09
N TRP A 172 -4.98 -15.80 4.14
CA TRP A 172 -6.24 -15.05 4.00
C TRP A 172 -6.02 -13.68 3.35
N ALA A 173 -4.98 -12.94 3.70
CA ALA A 173 -4.65 -11.68 3.05
C ALA A 173 -4.41 -11.88 1.54
N LYS A 174 -3.75 -12.97 1.15
CA LYS A 174 -3.54 -13.37 -0.25
C LYS A 174 -4.85 -13.75 -0.94
N LYS A 175 -5.67 -14.63 -0.34
CA LYS A 175 -7.00 -15.01 -0.87
C LYS A 175 -7.90 -13.79 -1.06
N ILE A 176 -7.96 -12.87 -0.09
CA ILE A 176 -8.72 -11.63 -0.20
C ILE A 176 -8.15 -10.76 -1.33
N SER A 177 -6.83 -10.63 -1.44
CA SER A 177 -6.21 -9.87 -2.51
C SER A 177 -6.59 -10.42 -3.88
N GLU A 178 -6.53 -11.74 -4.08
CA GLU A 178 -6.85 -12.43 -5.34
C GLU A 178 -8.35 -12.40 -5.66
N HIS A 179 -9.18 -12.58 -4.64
CA HIS A 179 -10.63 -12.56 -4.76
C HIS A 179 -11.12 -11.19 -5.26
N LEU A 180 -10.56 -10.10 -4.71
CA LEU A 180 -10.93 -8.71 -5.05
C LEU A 180 -10.16 -8.13 -6.26
N LEU A 181 -9.34 -8.92 -6.96
CA LEU A 181 -8.69 -8.47 -8.19
C LEU A 181 -9.72 -8.20 -9.30
N PRO A 182 -9.50 -7.15 -10.11
CA PRO A 182 -10.11 -7.03 -11.42
C PRO A 182 -9.97 -8.32 -12.23
N LYS A 183 -11.05 -8.72 -12.91
CA LYS A 183 -11.10 -9.89 -13.78
C LYS A 183 -10.87 -9.57 -15.26
N THR A 184 -10.69 -8.29 -15.60
CA THR A 184 -10.27 -7.85 -16.94
C THR A 184 -8.94 -8.45 -17.41
N ARG A 185 -8.84 -8.75 -18.70
CA ARG A 185 -7.61 -9.19 -19.38
C ARG A 185 -6.70 -8.04 -19.82
N ALA A 186 -7.13 -6.79 -19.67
CA ALA A 186 -6.41 -5.60 -20.17
C ALA A 186 -4.93 -5.56 -19.76
N TYR A 187 -4.60 -5.97 -18.53
CA TYR A 187 -3.20 -6.01 -18.09
C TYR A 187 -2.34 -6.95 -18.92
N ALA A 188 -2.81 -8.18 -19.17
CA ALA A 188 -2.07 -9.16 -19.96
C ALA A 188 -1.94 -8.71 -21.43
N GLU A 189 -3.01 -8.16 -22.01
CA GLU A 189 -3.03 -7.69 -23.40
C GLU A 189 -2.09 -6.50 -23.64
N ILE A 190 -2.06 -5.52 -22.72
CA ILE A 190 -1.25 -4.31 -22.90
C ILE A 190 0.22 -4.59 -22.59
N TRP A 191 0.51 -5.30 -21.50
CA TRP A 191 1.86 -5.35 -20.93
C TRP A 191 2.59 -6.66 -21.19
N LEU A 192 1.88 -7.77 -21.39
CA LEU A 192 2.45 -9.12 -21.42
C LEU A 192 2.32 -9.83 -22.78
N ASP A 193 1.99 -9.07 -23.84
CA ASP A 193 1.78 -9.62 -25.18
C ASP A 193 0.67 -10.69 -25.24
N GLY A 194 -0.29 -10.64 -24.30
CA GLY A 194 -1.41 -11.56 -24.27
C GLY A 194 -2.33 -11.39 -25.48
N GLU A 195 -2.80 -12.50 -26.05
CA GLU A 195 -3.76 -12.45 -27.15
C GLU A 195 -5.06 -11.76 -26.72
N LYS A 196 -5.47 -10.79 -27.55
CA LYS A 196 -6.77 -10.15 -27.45
C LYS A 196 -7.84 -11.14 -27.91
N VAL A 197 -8.74 -11.49 -26.99
CA VAL A 197 -9.89 -12.35 -27.30
C VAL A 197 -11.12 -11.45 -27.45
N GLU A 198 -12.02 -11.75 -28.39
CA GLU A 198 -13.28 -10.99 -28.58
C GLU A 198 -14.33 -11.23 -27.48
N THR A 199 -14.00 -11.96 -26.42
CA THR A 199 -14.90 -12.16 -25.28
C THR A 199 -15.13 -10.86 -24.53
N THR A 200 -16.38 -10.60 -24.14
CA THR A 200 -16.71 -9.53 -23.21
C THR A 200 -16.13 -9.88 -21.84
N ASP A 201 -15.23 -9.05 -21.31
CA ASP A 201 -14.80 -9.19 -19.92
C ASP A 201 -16.01 -8.93 -19.00
N GLU A 202 -16.13 -9.69 -17.93
CA GLU A 202 -17.10 -9.45 -16.86
C GLU A 202 -16.38 -9.13 -15.55
N GLU A 203 -16.89 -8.16 -14.79
CA GLU A 203 -16.35 -7.76 -13.49
C GLU A 203 -17.39 -8.05 -12.39
N PRO A 204 -17.46 -9.28 -11.86
CA PRO A 204 -18.58 -9.72 -11.02
C PRO A 204 -18.69 -8.92 -9.70
N ILE A 205 -17.54 -8.58 -9.10
CA ILE A 205 -17.49 -7.83 -7.83
C ILE A 205 -17.42 -6.32 -8.10
N LEU A 206 -16.59 -5.89 -9.05
CA LEU A 206 -16.27 -4.48 -9.23
C LEU A 206 -17.24 -3.74 -10.17
N GLY A 207 -17.98 -4.48 -11.01
CA GLY A 207 -18.82 -3.92 -12.06
C GLY A 207 -18.02 -3.24 -13.18
N SER A 208 -18.69 -2.87 -14.27
CA SER A 208 -18.07 -2.22 -15.44
C SER A 208 -17.35 -0.91 -15.11
N ASN A 209 -17.80 -0.21 -14.07
CA ASN A 209 -17.27 1.08 -13.63
C ASN A 209 -16.38 0.98 -12.38
N TYR A 210 -15.98 -0.22 -11.96
CA TYR A 210 -15.13 -0.42 -10.78
C TYR A 210 -15.67 0.30 -9.53
N LEU A 211 -14.83 0.61 -8.55
CA LEU A 211 -15.25 1.32 -7.34
C LEU A 211 -15.33 2.84 -7.57
N PRO A 212 -16.08 3.58 -6.71
CA PRO A 212 -16.09 5.04 -6.74
C PRO A 212 -14.73 5.66 -6.38
N ARG A 213 -13.95 4.94 -5.55
CA ARG A 213 -12.62 5.36 -5.10
C ARG A 213 -11.77 4.15 -4.67
N LYS A 214 -10.46 4.35 -4.49
CA LYS A 214 -9.55 3.35 -3.88
C LYS A 214 -10.17 2.72 -2.63
N PHE A 215 -10.00 1.41 -2.46
CA PHE A 215 -10.44 0.65 -1.29
C PHE A 215 -9.23 -0.02 -0.65
N LYS A 216 -9.14 -0.06 0.67
CA LYS A 216 -7.98 -0.56 1.41
C LYS A 216 -8.41 -1.61 2.40
N THR A 217 -7.71 -2.74 2.36
CA THR A 217 -8.01 -3.88 3.22
C THR A 217 -6.80 -4.26 4.09
N THR A 218 -7.05 -4.74 5.30
CA THR A 218 -6.02 -5.32 6.18
C THR A 218 -6.49 -6.61 6.82
N VAL A 219 -5.54 -7.48 7.13
CA VAL A 219 -5.65 -8.58 8.07
C VAL A 219 -4.72 -8.23 9.24
N VAL A 220 -5.23 -8.31 10.47
CA VAL A 220 -4.54 -7.85 11.68
C VAL A 220 -4.40 -9.01 12.63
N ILE A 221 -3.23 -9.19 13.24
CA ILE A 221 -2.99 -10.21 14.27
C ILE A 221 -2.74 -9.49 15.60
N PRO A 222 -3.72 -9.46 16.51
CA PRO A 222 -3.52 -8.93 17.85
C PRO A 222 -2.33 -9.58 18.59
N PRO A 223 -1.58 -8.83 19.42
CA PRO A 223 -1.84 -7.44 19.80
C PRO A 223 -1.18 -6.39 18.89
N ASP A 224 -0.64 -6.80 17.74
CA ASP A 224 0.11 -5.94 16.83
C ASP A 224 -0.84 -5.23 15.82
N ASN A 225 -0.75 -3.90 15.76
CA ASN A 225 -1.49 -3.01 14.84
C ASN A 225 -0.52 -2.17 13.98
N ASP A 226 0.59 -2.76 13.58
CA ASP A 226 1.56 -2.22 12.63
C ASP A 226 0.92 -1.77 11.31
N VAL A 227 -0.12 -2.48 10.86
CA VAL A 227 -0.90 -2.17 9.64
C VAL A 227 -1.85 -0.96 9.77
N ASP A 228 -1.97 -0.39 10.98
CA ASP A 228 -2.82 0.76 11.31
C ASP A 228 -4.27 0.58 10.79
N LEU A 229 -4.99 -0.42 11.32
CA LEU A 229 -6.29 -0.85 10.78
C LEU A 229 -7.29 0.30 10.59
N HIS A 230 -7.32 1.28 11.49
CA HIS A 230 -8.25 2.42 11.40
C HIS A 230 -7.97 3.38 10.21
N ALA A 231 -6.89 3.18 9.45
CA ALA A 231 -6.61 3.89 8.20
C ALA A 231 -7.26 3.26 6.95
N ASN A 232 -8.01 2.16 7.12
CA ASN A 232 -8.43 1.26 6.03
C ASN A 232 -9.95 1.04 6.02
N ASP A 233 -10.47 0.75 4.83
CA ASP A 233 -11.91 0.61 4.59
C ASP A 233 -12.46 -0.69 5.17
N MET A 234 -11.67 -1.77 5.18
CA MET A 234 -12.07 -3.10 5.66
C MET A 234 -10.91 -3.78 6.38
N ASN A 235 -11.17 -4.34 7.56
CA ASN A 235 -10.14 -4.88 8.43
C ASN A 235 -10.63 -6.18 9.05
N PHE A 236 -9.85 -7.25 8.89
CA PHE A 236 -10.10 -8.55 9.47
C PHE A 236 -9.15 -8.75 10.65
N VAL A 237 -9.65 -8.61 11.87
CA VAL A 237 -8.86 -8.83 13.09
C VAL A 237 -8.92 -10.31 13.43
N ALA A 238 -7.79 -10.99 13.33
CA ALA A 238 -7.64 -12.42 13.54
C ALA A 238 -8.05 -12.80 14.97
N ILE A 239 -8.94 -13.77 15.07
CA ILE A 239 -9.28 -14.42 16.33
C ILE A 239 -8.73 -15.84 16.29
N ALA A 240 -7.89 -16.16 17.26
CA ALA A 240 -7.30 -17.48 17.41
C ALA A 240 -7.84 -18.21 18.63
N GLU A 241 -8.02 -19.52 18.50
CA GLU A 241 -8.27 -20.45 19.60
C GLU A 241 -7.18 -21.53 19.56
N ASN A 242 -6.51 -21.79 20.68
CA ASN A 242 -5.43 -22.77 20.77
C ASN A 242 -4.31 -22.57 19.71
N GLY A 243 -3.99 -21.31 19.40
CA GLY A 243 -2.96 -20.96 18.40
C GLY A 243 -3.38 -21.13 16.94
N LYS A 244 -4.65 -21.46 16.66
CA LYS A 244 -5.19 -21.61 15.31
C LYS A 244 -6.22 -20.54 15.00
N LEU A 245 -6.19 -20.03 13.78
CA LEU A 245 -7.14 -19.02 13.33
C LEU A 245 -8.54 -19.64 13.23
N VAL A 246 -9.54 -19.04 13.87
CA VAL A 246 -10.94 -19.54 13.85
C VAL A 246 -11.92 -18.59 13.14
N GLY A 247 -11.53 -17.34 12.95
CA GLY A 247 -12.34 -16.34 12.26
C GLY A 247 -11.79 -14.95 12.44
N PHE A 248 -12.64 -13.95 12.16
CA PHE A 248 -12.24 -12.55 12.20
C PHE A 248 -13.33 -11.69 12.82
N ASN A 249 -12.94 -10.71 13.64
CA ASN A 249 -13.78 -9.52 13.82
C ASN A 249 -13.59 -8.59 12.63
N LEU A 250 -14.68 -8.06 12.09
CA LEU A 250 -14.67 -7.15 10.96
C LEU A 250 -14.80 -5.69 11.42
N LEU A 251 -13.84 -4.84 11.05
CA LEU A 251 -13.96 -3.39 11.21
C LEU A 251 -14.02 -2.67 9.85
N VAL A 252 -14.98 -1.77 9.64
CA VAL A 252 -15.26 -1.12 8.35
C VAL A 252 -15.24 0.41 8.48
N GLY A 253 -14.75 1.12 7.46
CA GLY A 253 -14.96 2.57 7.35
C GLY A 253 -13.82 3.50 7.77
N GLY A 254 -12.61 2.97 7.99
CA GLY A 254 -11.45 3.80 8.29
C GLY A 254 -10.93 4.58 7.08
N GLY A 255 -10.33 5.74 7.31
CA GLY A 255 -9.66 6.47 6.23
C GLY A 255 -9.18 7.88 6.56
N LEU A 256 -7.96 8.20 6.14
CA LEU A 256 -7.24 9.40 6.62
C LEU A 256 -7.33 10.62 5.71
N ALA A 257 -7.63 10.43 4.42
CA ALA A 257 -7.53 11.51 3.44
C ALA A 257 -8.58 12.60 3.70
N MET A 258 -8.15 13.86 3.69
CA MET A 258 -8.99 15.05 3.80
C MET A 258 -8.46 16.17 2.89
N THR A 259 -9.15 17.30 2.84
CA THR A 259 -8.73 18.51 2.12
C THR A 259 -8.64 19.68 3.09
N HIS A 260 -7.54 20.43 3.09
CA HIS A 260 -7.39 21.60 3.97
C HIS A 260 -8.48 22.63 3.70
N GLY A 261 -9.10 23.15 4.76
CA GLY A 261 -10.18 24.13 4.70
C GLY A 261 -11.54 23.58 4.28
N ASP A 262 -11.65 22.29 3.94
CA ASP A 262 -12.90 21.66 3.49
C ASP A 262 -13.46 20.76 4.60
N THR A 263 -14.40 21.32 5.38
CA THR A 263 -15.03 20.65 6.53
C THR A 263 -15.91 19.47 6.13
N SER A 264 -16.23 19.30 4.85
CA SER A 264 -16.95 18.12 4.34
C SER A 264 -16.05 16.87 4.25
N THR A 265 -14.76 17.02 4.52
CA THR A 265 -13.77 15.93 4.50
C THR A 265 -13.01 15.83 5.81
N TYR A 266 -12.87 14.62 6.35
CA TYR A 266 -12.29 14.41 7.68
C TYR A 266 -11.69 13.00 7.81
N PRO A 267 -10.63 12.79 8.62
CA PRO A 267 -10.17 11.44 8.96
C PRO A 267 -11.22 10.73 9.82
N ARG A 268 -11.34 9.41 9.67
CA ARG A 268 -12.32 8.59 10.40
C ARG A 268 -11.70 7.26 10.79
N LYS A 269 -12.02 6.74 11.98
CA LYS A 269 -11.70 5.37 12.40
C LYS A 269 -12.72 4.39 11.81
N ALA A 270 -12.31 3.13 11.68
CA ALA A 270 -13.22 2.04 11.32
C ALA A 270 -14.10 1.65 12.52
N ASP A 271 -15.36 1.27 12.26
CA ASP A 271 -16.33 0.78 13.25
C ASP A 271 -16.40 -0.74 13.23
N ASP A 272 -16.76 -1.32 14.37
CA ASP A 272 -16.90 -2.76 14.56
C ASP A 272 -18.24 -3.28 14.00
N PHE A 273 -18.18 -4.27 13.11
CA PHE A 273 -19.36 -4.93 12.54
C PHE A 273 -19.69 -6.23 13.26
N GLY A 274 -18.73 -6.88 13.93
CA GLY A 274 -18.93 -8.19 14.55
C GLY A 274 -17.97 -9.27 14.06
N PHE A 275 -18.15 -10.47 14.60
CA PHE A 275 -17.37 -11.64 14.26
C PHE A 275 -17.97 -12.43 13.08
N ILE A 276 -17.10 -13.01 12.26
CA ILE A 276 -17.44 -13.98 11.21
C ILE A 276 -16.50 -15.19 11.25
N PRO A 277 -17.00 -16.41 10.93
CA PRO A 277 -16.17 -17.59 10.78
C PRO A 277 -15.35 -17.53 9.48
N LEU A 278 -14.26 -18.30 9.41
CA LEU A 278 -13.29 -18.23 8.33
C LEU A 278 -13.89 -18.45 6.94
N GLU A 279 -14.78 -19.42 6.80
CA GLU A 279 -15.42 -19.81 5.53
C GLU A 279 -16.23 -18.67 4.89
N LYS A 280 -16.70 -17.70 5.68
CA LYS A 280 -17.46 -16.54 5.21
C LYS A 280 -16.59 -15.34 4.84
N THR A 281 -15.27 -15.40 5.04
CA THR A 281 -14.37 -14.24 4.87
C THR A 281 -14.43 -13.62 3.46
N LEU A 282 -14.44 -14.45 2.41
CA LEU A 282 -14.45 -13.94 1.03
C LEU A 282 -15.81 -13.38 0.63
N ASP A 283 -16.90 -14.05 1.03
CA ASP A 283 -18.27 -13.58 0.77
C ASP A 283 -18.51 -12.22 1.42
N VAL A 284 -18.08 -12.07 2.68
CA VAL A 284 -18.15 -10.79 3.40
C VAL A 284 -17.25 -9.74 2.76
N ALA A 285 -16.04 -10.10 2.33
CA ALA A 285 -15.16 -9.16 1.61
C ALA A 285 -15.80 -8.64 0.33
N ALA A 286 -16.43 -9.52 -0.46
CA ALA A 286 -17.15 -9.15 -1.68
C ALA A 286 -18.41 -8.34 -1.38
N ALA A 287 -19.15 -8.66 -0.32
CA ALA A 287 -20.33 -7.94 0.12
C ALA A 287 -20.02 -6.50 0.55
N VAL A 288 -18.97 -6.28 1.36
CA VAL A 288 -18.53 -4.92 1.75
C VAL A 288 -18.09 -4.12 0.51
N VAL A 289 -17.29 -4.73 -0.37
CA VAL A 289 -16.78 -4.07 -1.57
C VAL A 289 -17.92 -3.72 -2.54
N SER A 290 -18.85 -4.63 -2.77
CA SER A 290 -19.99 -4.40 -3.66
C SER A 290 -20.99 -3.40 -3.05
N THR A 291 -21.19 -3.40 -1.73
CA THR A 291 -22.00 -2.37 -1.06
C THR A 291 -21.39 -0.99 -1.30
N GLN A 292 -20.07 -0.86 -1.09
CA GLN A 292 -19.37 0.38 -1.40
C GLN A 292 -19.38 0.73 -2.90
N ARG A 293 -19.34 -0.26 -3.78
CA ARG A 293 -19.46 -0.06 -5.24
C ARG A 293 -20.79 0.60 -5.58
N ASP A 294 -21.87 0.12 -4.99
CA ASP A 294 -23.24 0.53 -5.34
C ASP A 294 -23.63 1.83 -4.64
N TRP A 295 -23.26 1.98 -3.36
CA TRP A 295 -23.72 3.09 -2.54
C TRP A 295 -22.74 4.25 -2.46
N GLY A 296 -21.46 4.07 -2.81
CA GLY A 296 -20.46 5.12 -2.70
C GLY A 296 -20.69 6.28 -3.68
N ASN A 297 -20.40 7.50 -3.23
CA ASN A 297 -20.61 8.71 -4.02
C ASN A 297 -19.68 8.73 -5.26
N ARG A 298 -20.26 8.78 -6.46
CA ARG A 298 -19.58 8.85 -7.77
C ARG A 298 -19.63 10.24 -8.39
N SER A 299 -20.37 11.17 -7.79
CA SER A 299 -20.47 12.58 -8.20
C SER A 299 -19.30 13.41 -7.66
N ASN A 300 -18.99 13.26 -6.37
CA ASN A 300 -17.91 13.98 -5.69
C ASN A 300 -16.85 13.00 -5.17
N ARG A 301 -15.72 12.92 -5.88
CA ARG A 301 -14.59 12.04 -5.55
C ARG A 301 -13.97 12.31 -4.18
N LYS A 302 -14.11 13.51 -3.62
CA LYS A 302 -13.65 13.83 -2.26
C LYS A 302 -14.49 13.13 -1.19
N ASN A 303 -15.75 12.83 -1.48
CA ASN A 303 -16.72 12.17 -0.60
C ASN A 303 -17.01 10.71 -1.02
N ALA A 304 -16.17 10.12 -1.88
CA ALA A 304 -16.41 8.82 -2.50
C ALA A 304 -15.88 7.60 -1.70
N LYS A 305 -15.27 7.81 -0.54
CA LYS A 305 -14.68 6.74 0.29
C LYS A 305 -15.73 6.13 1.23
N THR A 306 -15.55 4.85 1.58
CA THR A 306 -16.47 4.07 2.45
C THR A 306 -16.84 4.79 3.74
N LYS A 307 -15.88 5.49 4.37
CA LYS A 307 -16.13 6.32 5.55
C LYS A 307 -17.33 7.27 5.40
N TYR A 308 -17.45 7.96 4.27
CA TYR A 308 -18.55 8.90 4.03
C TYR A 308 -19.84 8.20 3.61
N THR A 309 -19.74 7.00 3.03
CA THR A 309 -20.92 6.17 2.77
C THR A 309 -21.55 5.75 4.09
N LEU A 310 -20.75 5.24 5.03
CA LEU A 310 -21.23 4.89 6.39
C LEU A 310 -21.87 6.07 7.10
N ASP A 311 -21.20 7.23 7.11
CA ASP A 311 -21.73 8.42 7.79
C ASP A 311 -23.01 8.96 7.12
N ARG A 312 -23.20 8.69 5.82
CA ARG A 312 -24.42 9.10 5.08
C ARG A 312 -25.59 8.15 5.29
N VAL A 313 -25.36 6.84 5.23
CA VAL A 313 -26.44 5.82 5.25
C VAL A 313 -26.72 5.24 6.64
N GLY A 314 -25.79 5.43 7.58
CA GLY A 314 -25.80 4.80 8.90
C GLY A 314 -25.04 3.47 8.92
N ILE A 315 -24.36 3.19 10.04
CA ILE A 315 -23.56 1.97 10.23
C ILE A 315 -24.45 0.73 10.17
N ASP A 316 -25.58 0.74 10.89
CA ASP A 316 -26.50 -0.41 10.94
C ASP A 316 -27.11 -0.72 9.56
N THR A 317 -27.47 0.30 8.79
CA THR A 317 -27.98 0.14 7.42
C THR A 317 -26.94 -0.52 6.51
N PHE A 318 -25.69 -0.06 6.58
CA PHE A 318 -24.61 -0.64 5.78
C PHE A 318 -24.29 -2.07 6.23
N LYS A 319 -24.24 -2.31 7.54
CA LYS A 319 -24.00 -3.65 8.09
C LYS A 319 -25.06 -4.63 7.63
N LYS A 320 -26.34 -4.25 7.68
CA LYS A 320 -27.45 -5.09 7.22
C LYS A 320 -27.38 -5.44 5.73
N GLU A 321 -27.04 -4.48 4.88
CA GLU A 321 -26.82 -4.75 3.44
C GLU A 321 -25.68 -5.74 3.21
N VAL A 322 -24.61 -5.65 4.00
CA VAL A 322 -23.50 -6.60 3.93
C VAL A 322 -23.95 -8.00 4.37
N GLU A 323 -24.74 -8.11 5.44
CA GLU A 323 -25.34 -9.37 5.91
C GLU A 323 -26.20 -10.03 4.81
N GLU A 324 -27.07 -9.25 4.17
CA GLU A 324 -27.95 -9.71 3.09
C GLU A 324 -27.16 -10.21 1.87
N ARG A 325 -26.11 -9.48 1.46
CA ARG A 325 -25.28 -9.86 0.30
C ARG A 325 -24.38 -11.06 0.55
N ALA A 326 -23.87 -11.22 1.77
CA ALA A 326 -22.97 -12.33 2.12
C ALA A 326 -23.72 -13.57 2.64
N ASP A 327 -25.04 -13.47 2.83
CA ASP A 327 -25.85 -14.51 3.48
C ASP A 327 -25.22 -14.94 4.82
N VAL A 328 -25.06 -13.95 5.71
CA VAL A 328 -24.50 -14.10 7.06
C VAL A 328 -25.27 -13.26 8.07
N SER A 329 -25.10 -13.57 9.34
CA SER A 329 -25.42 -12.65 10.44
C SER A 329 -24.15 -12.46 11.26
N PHE A 330 -23.75 -11.21 11.50
CA PHE A 330 -22.55 -10.95 12.30
C PHE A 330 -22.80 -11.36 13.75
N GLU A 331 -21.92 -12.20 14.28
CA GLU A 331 -21.89 -12.49 15.72
C GLU A 331 -21.34 -11.28 16.49
N ALA A 332 -21.53 -11.28 17.81
CA ALA A 332 -20.85 -10.31 18.66
C ALA A 332 -19.33 -10.45 18.51
N SER A 333 -18.63 -9.33 18.35
CA SER A 333 -17.17 -9.33 18.25
C SER A 333 -16.52 -10.00 19.45
N ARG A 334 -15.52 -10.83 19.15
CA ARG A 334 -14.76 -11.55 20.17
C ARG A 334 -13.70 -10.62 20.79
N PRO A 335 -13.29 -10.81 22.05
CA PRO A 335 -12.32 -9.93 22.70
C PRO A 335 -10.95 -9.92 21.97
N TYR A 336 -10.36 -8.74 21.82
CA TYR A 336 -8.99 -8.55 21.37
C TYR A 336 -8.44 -7.24 21.95
N GLU A 337 -7.12 -7.10 22.00
CA GLU A 337 -6.44 -5.87 22.41
C GLU A 337 -5.36 -5.52 21.39
N LEU A 338 -5.13 -4.22 21.16
CA LEU A 338 -4.05 -3.74 20.30
C LEU A 338 -3.12 -2.86 21.13
N THR A 339 -1.90 -3.32 21.36
CA THR A 339 -0.93 -2.64 22.25
C THR A 339 0.26 -2.09 21.48
N HIS A 340 0.55 -2.58 20.28
CA HIS A 340 1.74 -2.23 19.51
C HIS A 340 1.40 -1.70 18.11
N ARG A 341 2.23 -0.77 17.60
CA ARG A 341 2.15 -0.26 16.22
C ARG A 341 3.51 -0.15 15.52
N GLY A 342 4.59 -0.16 16.29
CA GLY A 342 5.95 -0.14 15.76
C GLY A 342 6.39 -1.54 15.32
N ASP A 343 7.45 -1.59 14.53
CA ASP A 343 8.12 -2.85 14.22
C ASP A 343 9.02 -3.26 15.38
N LYS A 344 9.28 -4.56 15.51
CA LYS A 344 10.21 -5.10 16.52
C LYS A 344 11.60 -5.25 15.88
N PHE A 345 12.48 -4.27 16.10
CA PHE A 345 13.80 -4.18 15.46
C PHE A 345 14.80 -5.20 16.01
N GLY A 346 15.77 -5.60 15.17
CA GLY A 346 16.79 -6.58 15.54
C GLY A 346 16.31 -8.02 15.41
N TRP A 347 16.98 -8.94 16.11
CA TRP A 347 16.67 -10.36 16.07
C TRP A 347 15.53 -10.74 17.01
N LEU A 348 14.59 -11.49 16.48
CA LEU A 348 13.58 -12.22 17.23
C LEU A 348 13.64 -13.70 16.89
N GLU A 349 13.29 -14.54 17.85
CA GLU A 349 13.09 -15.97 17.65
C GLU A 349 11.59 -16.25 17.48
N GLY A 350 11.25 -16.98 16.42
CA GLY A 350 9.90 -17.47 16.17
C GLY A 350 9.61 -18.75 16.93
N ILE A 351 8.33 -19.08 17.09
CA ILE A 351 7.89 -20.33 17.76
C ILE A 351 8.33 -21.60 17.02
N ASP A 352 8.77 -21.48 15.77
CA ASP A 352 9.30 -22.56 14.93
C ASP A 352 10.82 -22.76 15.05
N GLY A 353 11.47 -22.04 15.97
CA GLY A 353 12.92 -22.07 16.19
C GLY A 353 13.74 -21.36 15.11
N LYS A 354 13.08 -20.67 14.16
CA LYS A 354 13.76 -19.80 13.20
C LYS A 354 13.92 -18.40 13.76
N HIS A 355 14.81 -17.62 13.16
CA HIS A 355 15.07 -16.24 13.57
C HIS A 355 14.65 -15.24 12.49
N HIS A 356 14.27 -14.05 12.94
CA HIS A 356 13.78 -12.98 12.08
C HIS A 356 14.53 -11.69 12.44
N LEU A 357 15.18 -11.08 11.45
CA LEU A 357 15.92 -9.83 11.63
C LEU A 357 15.15 -8.67 11.00
N THR A 358 14.62 -7.78 11.82
CA THR A 358 13.97 -6.55 11.35
C THR A 358 15.00 -5.44 11.19
N LEU A 359 15.17 -4.98 9.96
CA LEU A 359 16.08 -3.90 9.56
C LEU A 359 15.33 -2.57 9.49
N PHE A 360 15.84 -1.56 10.19
CA PHE A 360 15.34 -0.19 10.04
C PHE A 360 15.78 0.40 8.70
N VAL A 361 14.84 0.93 7.94
CA VAL A 361 15.09 1.63 6.68
C VAL A 361 14.45 3.01 6.78
N GLU A 362 15.27 4.05 6.94
CA GLU A 362 14.75 5.41 7.09
C GLU A 362 13.91 5.80 5.87
N ASN A 363 12.62 6.12 6.11
CA ASN A 363 11.62 6.34 5.09
C ASN A 363 11.43 5.21 4.07
N GLY A 364 11.86 3.98 4.36
CA GLY A 364 11.84 2.88 3.41
C GLY A 364 12.61 3.13 2.12
N ARG A 365 13.56 4.07 2.10
CA ARG A 365 14.37 4.37 0.92
C ARG A 365 15.63 3.51 0.90
N LEU A 366 15.66 2.54 0.00
CA LEU A 366 16.85 1.74 -0.26
C LEU A 366 17.60 2.31 -1.46
N LEU A 367 18.75 2.89 -1.17
CA LEU A 367 19.74 3.39 -2.10
C LEU A 367 21.13 3.17 -1.47
N ASP A 368 22.17 3.15 -2.28
CA ASP A 368 23.53 3.15 -1.76
C ASP A 368 24.01 4.58 -1.51
N TYR A 369 24.32 4.88 -0.25
CA TYR A 369 24.91 6.14 0.18
C TYR A 369 26.41 5.96 0.44
N PRO A 370 27.21 7.04 0.43
CA PRO A 370 28.61 6.97 0.85
C PRO A 370 28.74 6.30 2.23
N ASN A 371 29.49 5.20 2.30
CA ASN A 371 29.70 4.36 3.50
C ASN A 371 28.44 3.67 4.08
N LYS A 372 27.28 3.78 3.43
CA LYS A 372 26.04 3.06 3.79
C LYS A 372 25.40 2.46 2.52
N PRO A 373 25.99 1.42 1.91
CA PRO A 373 25.46 0.79 0.71
C PRO A 373 24.25 -0.10 1.03
N LEU A 374 23.14 0.51 1.48
CA LEU A 374 21.98 -0.20 2.02
C LEU A 374 21.35 -1.14 0.98
N LYS A 375 21.14 -0.66 -0.25
CA LYS A 375 20.50 -1.43 -1.32
C LYS A 375 21.36 -2.64 -1.70
N SER A 376 22.65 -2.42 -1.92
CA SER A 376 23.63 -3.49 -2.15
C SER A 376 23.73 -4.46 -0.96
N GLY A 377 23.59 -3.98 0.27
CA GLY A 377 23.54 -4.79 1.47
C GLY A 377 22.38 -5.78 1.47
N VAL A 378 21.17 -5.32 1.16
CA VAL A 378 20.00 -6.21 1.07
C VAL A 378 20.17 -7.21 -0.08
N ALA A 379 20.70 -6.79 -1.23
CA ALA A 379 21.01 -7.71 -2.33
C ALA A 379 22.05 -8.79 -1.94
N LYS A 380 23.05 -8.47 -1.10
CA LYS A 380 24.00 -9.46 -0.55
C LYS A 380 23.32 -10.45 0.39
N ILE A 381 22.41 -9.98 1.25
CA ILE A 381 21.58 -10.83 2.11
C ILE A 381 20.73 -11.76 1.24
N ALA A 382 20.08 -11.23 0.20
CA ALA A 382 19.22 -11.99 -0.70
C ALA A 382 19.96 -13.14 -1.42
N LYS A 383 21.27 -12.99 -1.70
CA LYS A 383 22.08 -14.04 -2.33
C LYS A 383 22.35 -15.25 -1.43
N VAL A 384 22.21 -15.10 -0.11
CA VAL A 384 22.56 -16.15 0.87
C VAL A 384 21.39 -16.58 1.74
N HIS A 385 20.33 -15.77 1.79
CA HIS A 385 19.12 -16.04 2.55
C HIS A 385 18.24 -17.07 1.86
N THR A 386 17.68 -18.01 2.62
CA THR A 386 16.84 -19.13 2.13
C THR A 386 15.38 -19.00 2.53
N GLY A 387 15.05 -18.07 3.42
CA GLY A 387 13.67 -17.74 3.80
C GLY A 387 13.04 -16.71 2.87
N ASP A 388 12.30 -15.76 3.45
CA ASP A 388 11.67 -14.66 2.74
C ASP A 388 12.06 -13.29 3.34
N PHE A 389 11.75 -12.23 2.60
CA PHE A 389 11.70 -10.89 3.15
C PHE A 389 10.25 -10.45 3.35
N ARG A 390 10.00 -9.64 4.37
CA ARG A 390 8.69 -9.03 4.64
C ARG A 390 8.81 -7.52 4.73
N MET A 391 8.17 -6.81 3.82
CA MET A 391 8.08 -5.35 3.85
C MET A 391 7.02 -4.95 4.87
N THR A 392 7.38 -4.15 5.87
CA THR A 392 6.46 -3.78 6.94
C THR A 392 5.58 -2.60 6.56
N ALA A 393 4.48 -2.41 7.30
CA ALA A 393 3.62 -1.25 7.13
C ALA A 393 4.28 0.04 7.65
N ASN A 394 5.41 -0.03 8.35
CA ASN A 394 6.22 1.10 8.78
C ASN A 394 7.42 1.36 7.85
N GLN A 395 7.41 0.78 6.64
CA GLN A 395 8.41 1.00 5.58
C GLN A 395 9.76 0.34 5.86
N ASN A 396 9.82 -0.66 6.73
CA ASN A 396 11.03 -1.42 7.04
C ASN A 396 11.04 -2.78 6.34
N LEU A 397 12.10 -3.55 6.55
CA LEU A 397 12.29 -4.87 5.96
C LEU A 397 12.65 -5.92 7.02
N ILE A 398 11.93 -7.03 7.05
CA ILE A 398 12.26 -8.19 7.88
C ILE A 398 12.94 -9.24 7.01
N VAL A 399 14.10 -9.74 7.44
CA VAL A 399 14.74 -10.96 6.92
C VAL A 399 14.21 -12.12 7.75
N ALA A 400 13.20 -12.82 7.23
CA ALA A 400 12.42 -13.78 8.01
C ALA A 400 12.81 -15.24 7.73
N GLY A 401 12.73 -16.08 8.76
CA GLY A 401 12.95 -17.52 8.64
C GLY A 401 14.42 -17.89 8.50
N VAL A 402 15.32 -17.13 9.11
CA VAL A 402 16.76 -17.38 9.12
C VAL A 402 17.07 -18.55 10.06
N PRO A 403 17.69 -19.65 9.57
CA PRO A 403 18.18 -20.72 10.43
C PRO A 403 19.20 -20.21 11.44
N THR A 404 19.25 -20.77 12.65
CA THR A 404 20.18 -20.34 13.71
C THR A 404 21.63 -20.28 13.25
N GLN A 405 22.07 -21.23 12.43
CA GLN A 405 23.43 -21.31 11.88
C GLN A 405 23.79 -20.17 10.90
N ASP A 406 22.80 -19.49 10.32
CA ASP A 406 23.01 -18.43 9.33
C ASP A 406 22.94 -17.01 9.94
N LYS A 407 22.55 -16.88 11.21
CA LYS A 407 22.38 -15.57 11.88
C LYS A 407 23.61 -14.67 11.78
N GLU A 408 24.77 -15.19 12.18
CA GLU A 408 26.02 -14.43 12.20
C GLU A 408 26.41 -13.94 10.81
N LYS A 409 26.18 -14.78 9.78
CA LYS A 409 26.44 -14.44 8.39
C LYS A 409 25.53 -13.31 7.89
N ILE A 410 24.23 -13.38 8.19
CA ILE A 410 23.27 -12.32 7.83
C ILE A 410 23.59 -11.02 8.55
N GLU A 411 23.86 -11.09 9.85
CA GLU A 411 24.19 -9.92 10.66
C GLU A 411 25.48 -9.24 10.20
N ALA A 412 26.53 -10.01 9.91
CA ALA A 412 27.79 -9.47 9.40
C ALA A 412 27.58 -8.70 8.08
N ILE A 413 26.73 -9.19 7.18
CA ILE A 413 26.37 -8.45 5.96
C ILE A 413 25.58 -7.20 6.31
N ALA A 414 24.60 -7.28 7.20
CA ALA A 414 23.77 -6.15 7.58
C ALA A 414 24.59 -5.01 8.22
N VAL A 415 25.48 -5.32 9.16
CA VAL A 415 26.39 -4.37 9.81
C VAL A 415 27.36 -3.77 8.80
N ALA A 416 28.04 -4.59 7.98
CA ALA A 416 29.05 -4.12 7.02
C ALA A 416 28.49 -3.20 5.93
N ASN A 417 27.17 -3.18 5.72
CA ASN A 417 26.52 -2.33 4.72
C ASN A 417 25.64 -1.24 5.34
N GLY A 418 25.68 -1.06 6.67
CA GLY A 418 24.96 0.00 7.38
C GLY A 418 23.45 -0.24 7.56
N LEU A 419 22.97 -1.47 7.36
CA LEU A 419 21.57 -1.86 7.59
C LEU A 419 21.26 -2.06 9.08
N ILE A 420 22.28 -2.33 9.90
CA ILE A 420 22.22 -2.26 11.35
C ILE A 420 23.13 -1.11 11.78
N ASP A 421 22.53 -0.09 12.40
CA ASP A 421 23.21 1.08 12.91
C ASP A 421 22.71 1.34 14.33
N ALA A 422 23.58 1.10 15.31
CA ALA A 422 23.27 1.24 16.73
C ALA A 422 23.03 2.69 17.16
N THR A 423 23.35 3.67 16.29
CA THR A 423 23.13 5.10 16.58
C THR A 423 21.69 5.55 16.34
N HIS A 424 20.86 4.72 15.72
CA HIS A 424 19.44 5.05 15.52
C HIS A 424 18.65 4.96 16.83
N SER A 425 18.11 6.09 17.27
CA SER A 425 17.24 6.19 18.45
C SER A 425 15.89 5.49 18.26
N GLU A 426 15.19 5.22 19.37
CA GLU A 426 13.80 4.76 19.33
C GLU A 426 12.86 5.81 18.70
N GLN A 427 13.14 7.10 18.87
CA GLN A 427 12.39 8.17 18.20
C GLN A 427 12.47 8.06 16.68
N ARG A 428 13.67 7.81 16.13
CA ARG A 428 13.87 7.68 14.68
C ARG A 428 13.20 6.44 14.11
N LYS A 429 13.30 5.31 14.82
CA LYS A 429 12.64 4.05 14.49
C LYS A 429 11.10 4.16 14.44
N ASN A 430 10.52 5.04 15.25
CA ASN A 430 9.08 5.32 15.30
C ASN A 430 8.66 6.55 14.47
N SER A 431 9.54 7.02 13.57
CA SER A 431 9.29 8.14 12.67
C SER A 431 9.08 7.68 11.22
N MET A 432 8.16 8.31 10.49
CA MET A 432 7.85 7.91 9.11
C MET A 432 7.36 9.07 8.24
N ALA A 433 7.81 9.15 6.99
CA ALA A 433 7.27 10.11 6.03
C ALA A 433 6.77 9.47 4.74
N CYS A 434 5.91 10.20 4.03
CA CYS A 434 5.58 9.88 2.64
C CYS A 434 6.65 10.43 1.69
N VAL A 435 6.69 9.92 0.46
CA VAL A 435 7.62 10.38 -0.60
C VAL A 435 7.62 11.91 -0.75
N SER A 436 6.45 12.50 -0.98
CA SER A 436 6.33 13.93 -1.28
C SER A 436 7.18 14.34 -2.51
N PHE A 437 7.90 15.46 -2.45
CA PHE A 437 8.83 15.88 -3.48
C PHE A 437 10.00 14.89 -3.65
N PRO A 438 10.62 14.84 -4.84
CA PRO A 438 10.31 15.63 -6.03
C PRO A 438 9.21 15.02 -6.91
N THR A 439 8.83 13.76 -6.69
CA THR A 439 8.03 13.00 -7.66
C THR A 439 6.52 13.06 -7.43
N CYS A 440 6.05 13.37 -6.22
CA CYS A 440 4.61 13.44 -5.95
C CYS A 440 4.00 14.69 -6.60
N PRO A 441 3.02 14.56 -7.51
CA PRO A 441 2.38 15.71 -8.14
C PRO A 441 1.45 16.49 -7.19
N LEU A 442 1.12 15.91 -6.03
CA LEU A 442 0.22 16.50 -5.03
C LEU A 442 0.96 17.10 -3.83
N ALA A 443 2.30 17.01 -3.78
CA ALA A 443 3.08 17.53 -2.67
C ALA A 443 3.01 19.06 -2.62
N MET A 444 2.73 19.57 -1.42
CA MET A 444 2.71 20.99 -1.07
C MET A 444 3.98 21.39 -0.32
N ALA A 445 4.53 20.48 0.50
CA ALA A 445 5.77 20.66 1.26
C ALA A 445 6.62 19.37 1.25
N GLU A 446 7.89 19.46 1.65
CA GLU A 446 8.76 18.29 1.84
C GLU A 446 8.21 17.33 2.90
N ALA A 447 8.61 16.06 2.81
CA ALA A 447 8.32 15.08 3.86
C ALA A 447 9.49 14.11 4.02
N GLU A 448 9.71 13.19 3.08
CA GLU A 448 10.81 12.21 3.13
C GLU A 448 12.19 12.88 3.23
N ARG A 449 12.45 13.92 2.43
CA ARG A 449 13.74 14.63 2.45
C ARG A 449 13.93 15.53 3.67
N PHE A 450 12.84 15.88 4.34
CA PHE A 450 12.84 16.74 5.53
C PHE A 450 12.96 15.94 6.83
N LEU A 451 12.34 14.75 6.88
CA LEU A 451 12.22 13.97 8.10
C LEU A 451 13.56 13.68 8.81
N PRO A 452 14.66 13.29 8.14
CA PRO A 452 15.89 12.92 8.84
C PRO A 452 16.45 14.04 9.72
N GLU A 453 16.43 15.28 9.22
CA GLU A 453 16.86 16.48 9.97
C GLU A 453 15.87 16.81 11.09
N PHE A 454 14.57 16.75 10.78
CA PHE A 454 13.53 17.06 11.76
C PHE A 454 13.53 16.10 12.95
N VAL A 455 13.72 14.80 12.70
CA VAL A 455 13.86 13.79 13.75
C VAL A 455 15.05 14.10 14.65
N THR A 456 16.18 14.52 14.10
CA THR A 456 17.35 14.93 14.90
C THR A 456 17.04 16.11 15.82
N GLN A 457 16.24 17.07 15.35
CA GLN A 457 15.78 18.18 16.19
C GLN A 457 14.85 17.70 17.32
N VAL A 458 13.94 16.77 17.01
CA VAL A 458 13.05 16.15 18.02
C VAL A 458 13.84 15.36 19.05
N GLU A 459 14.82 14.54 18.64
CA GLU A 459 15.75 13.84 19.54
C GLU A 459 16.46 14.81 20.49
N GLY A 460 16.95 15.94 19.96
CA GLY A 460 17.55 17.02 20.77
C GLY A 460 16.58 17.64 21.78
N LEU A 461 15.29 17.77 21.44
CA LEU A 461 14.25 18.23 22.37
C LEU A 461 13.96 17.19 23.45
N LEU A 462 13.84 15.91 23.10
CA LEU A 462 13.62 14.84 24.07
C LEU A 462 14.76 14.79 25.09
N SER A 463 16.00 14.82 24.61
CA SER A 463 17.21 14.87 25.44
C SER A 463 17.25 16.11 26.33
N LYS A 464 16.96 17.30 25.77
CA LYS A 464 16.89 18.56 26.53
C LYS A 464 15.88 18.50 27.69
N HIS A 465 14.79 17.75 27.52
CA HIS A 465 13.75 17.58 28.54
C HIS A 465 13.98 16.37 29.46
N GLY A 466 15.12 15.68 29.34
CA GLY A 466 15.50 14.57 30.22
C GLY A 466 14.66 13.30 30.00
N LEU A 467 14.08 13.13 28.81
CA LEU A 467 13.37 11.90 28.44
C LEU A 467 14.38 10.82 28.08
N ASP A 468 14.08 9.58 28.48
CA ASP A 468 14.92 8.41 28.24
C ASP A 468 15.08 8.12 26.73
N GLU A 469 16.21 7.57 26.31
CA GLU A 469 16.48 7.24 24.90
C GLU A 469 15.56 6.15 24.35
N GLN A 470 14.91 5.38 25.22
CA GLN A 470 13.89 4.38 24.88
C GLN A 470 12.49 5.00 24.74
N GLU A 471 12.28 6.22 25.25
CA GLU A 471 11.02 6.92 25.04
C GLU A 471 10.93 7.47 23.61
N ASN A 472 9.71 7.43 23.07
CA ASN A 472 9.44 7.96 21.75
C ASN A 472 8.03 8.52 21.65
N ILE A 473 7.87 9.42 20.70
CA ILE A 473 6.59 9.88 20.20
C ILE A 473 6.49 9.41 18.76
N ILE A 474 5.45 8.65 18.43
CA ILE A 474 5.21 8.27 17.03
C ILE A 474 5.07 9.56 16.23
N LEU A 475 5.97 9.76 15.28
CA LEU A 475 6.09 10.97 14.49
C LEU A 475 5.89 10.65 13.02
N ARG A 476 4.96 11.35 12.36
CA ARG A 476 4.70 11.11 10.94
C ARG A 476 4.59 12.40 10.17
N VAL A 477 5.27 12.49 9.03
CA VAL A 477 5.24 13.69 8.17
C VAL A 477 4.61 13.37 6.82
N THR A 478 3.67 14.20 6.38
CA THR A 478 3.02 14.10 5.07
C THR A 478 3.08 15.43 4.33
N GLY A 479 3.48 15.43 3.07
CA GLY A 479 3.63 16.67 2.29
C GLY A 479 2.32 17.29 1.79
N CYS A 480 1.17 16.69 2.08
CA CYS A 480 -0.17 17.17 1.71
C CYS A 480 -1.26 16.46 2.56
N PRO A 481 -2.54 16.92 2.57
CA PRO A 481 -3.60 16.41 3.46
C PRO A 481 -4.16 15.02 3.06
N ASN A 482 -3.60 14.37 2.02
CA ASN A 482 -3.99 13.01 1.65
C ASN A 482 -3.62 11.95 2.72
N GLY A 483 -2.68 12.28 3.62
CA GLY A 483 -2.32 11.43 4.76
C GLY A 483 -1.58 10.13 4.40
N CYS A 484 -0.75 10.13 3.34
CA CYS A 484 -0.01 8.94 2.91
C CYS A 484 0.97 8.42 3.98
N GLY A 485 1.54 9.33 4.79
CA GLY A 485 2.38 9.02 5.94
C GLY A 485 1.60 8.66 7.20
N ARG A 486 0.26 8.58 7.17
CA ARG A 486 -0.62 8.23 8.30
C ARG A 486 -0.54 9.17 9.53
N ALA A 487 -0.25 10.46 9.30
CA ALA A 487 -0.13 11.47 10.36
C ALA A 487 -1.43 11.69 11.17
N MET A 488 -2.61 11.59 10.55
CA MET A 488 -3.91 11.82 11.20
C MET A 488 -4.32 10.78 12.26
N LEU A 489 -3.50 9.76 12.53
CA LEU A 489 -3.72 8.74 13.58
C LEU A 489 -2.89 8.99 14.85
N LEU A 490 -2.27 10.17 14.95
CA LEU A 490 -1.30 10.50 15.98
C LEU A 490 -1.77 11.64 16.87
N LYS A 491 -1.12 11.73 18.04
CA LYS A 491 -1.22 12.88 18.94
C LYS A 491 -0.40 14.08 18.42
N LEU A 492 0.67 13.85 17.65
CA LEU A 492 1.52 14.85 16.98
C LEU A 492 1.65 14.46 15.49
N ALA A 493 1.26 15.35 14.59
CA ALA A 493 1.04 15.07 13.16
C ALA A 493 1.52 16.21 12.27
#